data_AF-A0A2S9G1J4-F1
#
_entry.id   AF-A0A2S9G1J4-F1
#
_cell.length_a   1.000
_cell.length_b   1.000
_cell.length_c   1.000
_cell.angle_alpha   90.00
_cell.angle_beta   90.00
_cell.angle_gamma   90.00
#
_symmetry.space_group_name_H-M   'P 1'
#
loop_
_entity.id
_entity.type
_entity.pdbx_description
1 polymer ?
#
loop_
_entity_poly.entity_id
_entity_poly.type
_entity_poly.pdbx_seq_one_letter_code
_entity_poly.pdbx_strand_id
1 'polypeptide(L)'
;QGTEEAMQFYRDNFQPSETTPEPVTFLTVNAAVAETYDEAVRLLLPNLQMMARLRTGQPLVALDLVEDAEAQTVSPRAQAVIDA
;
A
#
# COMPACT_ATOMS: atom_id res chain seq x y z
N GLN A 1 0.25 -5.82 -11.70
CA GLN A 1 0.46 -6.92 -12.66
C GLN A 1 1.19 -8.09 -12.01
N GLY A 2 2.36 -7.91 -11.38
CA GLY A 2 3.11 -9.04 -10.79
C GLY A 2 2.40 -9.85 -9.70
N THR A 3 1.53 -9.25 -8.86
CA THR A 3 0.84 -9.99 -7.79
C THR A 3 -0.12 -11.04 -8.33
N GLU A 4 -0.93 -10.71 -9.34
CA GLU A 4 -1.89 -11.66 -9.91
C GLU A 4 -1.18 -12.84 -10.60
N GLU A 5 -0.15 -12.55 -11.39
CA GLU A 5 0.66 -13.55 -12.08
C GLU A 5 1.39 -14.48 -11.09
N ALA A 6 2.00 -13.93 -10.04
CA ALA A 6 2.68 -14.71 -9.01
C ALA A 6 1.71 -15.63 -8.25
N MET A 7 0.51 -15.13 -7.95
CA MET A 7 -0.54 -15.89 -7.30
C MET A 7 -1.09 -17.00 -8.18
N GLN A 8 -1.25 -16.73 -9.47
CA GLN A 8 -1.68 -17.72 -10.45
C GLN A 8 -0.64 -18.83 -10.58
N PHE A 9 0.63 -18.47 -10.76
CA PHE A 9 1.72 -19.42 -10.82
C PHE A 9 1.80 -20.29 -9.55
N TYR A 10 1.68 -19.69 -8.36
CA TYR A 10 1.67 -20.42 -7.09
C TYR A 10 0.57 -21.48 -7.07
N ARG A 11 -0.67 -21.13 -7.44
CA ARG A 11 -1.79 -22.07 -7.47
C ARG A 11 -1.63 -23.17 -8.52
N ASP A 12 -1.15 -22.82 -9.72
CA ASP A 12 -0.98 -23.76 -10.83
C ASP A 12 0.13 -24.79 -10.57
N ASN A 13 1.13 -24.44 -9.76
CA ASN A 13 2.31 -25.27 -9.49
C ASN A 13 2.37 -25.81 -8.04
N PHE A 14 1.31 -25.60 -7.25
CA PHE A 14 1.27 -26.06 -5.87
C PHE A 14 1.25 -27.59 -5.80
N GLN A 15 2.16 -28.18 -5.02
CA GLN A 15 2.19 -29.61 -4.75
C GLN A 15 1.70 -29.87 -3.32
N PRO A 16 0.53 -30.52 -3.14
CA PRO A 16 0.01 -30.87 -1.82
C PRO A 16 0.97 -31.72 -0.99
N SER A 17 0.93 -31.52 0.33
CA SER A 17 1.67 -32.31 1.32
C SER A 17 0.78 -32.64 2.52
N GLU A 18 1.24 -33.53 3.42
CA GLU A 18 0.49 -33.88 4.64
C GLU A 18 0.20 -32.67 5.53
N THR A 19 1.09 -31.68 5.57
CA THR A 19 0.94 -30.48 6.41
C THR A 19 0.23 -29.33 5.69
N THR A 20 0.06 -29.41 4.37
CA THR A 20 -0.59 -28.37 3.56
C THR A 20 -1.27 -29.03 2.35
N PRO A 21 -2.51 -29.52 2.52
CA PRO A 21 -3.21 -30.27 1.48
C PRO A 21 -3.74 -29.39 0.34
N GLU A 22 -3.81 -28.07 0.53
CA GLU A 22 -4.33 -27.10 -0.44
C GLU A 22 -3.48 -25.81 -0.43
N PRO A 23 -3.42 -25.06 -1.54
CA PRO A 23 -2.66 -23.81 -1.60
C PRO A 23 -3.28 -22.75 -0.69
N VAL A 24 -2.50 -22.22 0.25
CA VAL A 24 -2.91 -21.14 1.17
C VAL A 24 -1.94 -19.98 1.01
N THR A 25 -2.47 -18.80 0.72
CA THR A 25 -1.66 -17.58 0.56
C THR A 25 -1.91 -16.61 1.69
N PHE A 26 -0.82 -16.07 2.24
CA PHE A 26 -0.83 -14.91 3.10
C PHE A 26 -0.31 -13.69 2.33
N LEU A 27 -1.12 -12.64 2.23
CA LEU A 27 -0.76 -11.37 1.60
C LEU A 27 -0.85 -10.25 2.61
N THR A 28 0.24 -9.50 2.78
CA THR A 28 0.26 -8.29 3.60
C THR A 28 -0.11 -7.09 2.75
N VAL A 29 -1.02 -6.26 3.27
CA VAL A 29 -1.40 -4.99 2.68
C VAL A 29 -1.38 -3.91 3.75
N ASN A 30 -1.01 -2.69 3.38
CA ASN A 30 -1.25 -1.53 4.22
C ASN A 30 -2.70 -1.08 3.98
N ALA A 31 -3.51 -1.00 5.03
CA ALA A 31 -4.90 -0.60 4.94
C ALA A 31 -5.24 0.41 6.03
N ALA A 32 -6.00 1.44 5.67
CA ALA A 32 -6.66 2.36 6.59
C ALA A 32 -8.16 2.06 6.56
N VAL A 33 -8.79 1.97 7.74
CA VAL A 33 -10.21 1.63 7.88
C VAL A 33 -10.86 2.67 8.78
N ALA A 34 -12.01 3.17 8.34
CA ALA A 34 -12.83 4.12 9.08
C ALA A 34 -14.32 3.90 8.79
N GLU A 35 -15.18 4.64 9.49
CA GLU A 35 -16.64 4.57 9.30
C GLU A 35 -17.07 5.03 7.90
N THR A 36 -16.33 5.96 7.30
CA THR A 36 -16.60 6.50 5.97
C THR A 36 -15.38 6.37 5.07
N TYR A 37 -15.62 6.34 3.77
CA TYR A 37 -14.55 6.31 2.77
C TYR A 37 -13.66 7.56 2.86
N ASP A 38 -14.25 8.74 2.98
CA ASP A 38 -13.51 10.00 3.08
C ASP A 38 -12.59 10.02 4.30
N GLU A 39 -13.04 9.49 5.44
CA GLU A 39 -12.21 9.35 6.63
C GLU A 39 -11.07 8.36 6.41
N ALA A 40 -11.33 7.22 5.76
CA ALA A 40 -10.29 6.23 5.46
C ALA A 40 -9.23 6.81 4.52
N VAL A 41 -9.64 7.59 3.52
CA VAL A 41 -8.72 8.30 2.61
C VAL A 41 -7.89 9.35 3.37
N ARG A 42 -8.52 10.09 4.29
CA ARG A 42 -7.82 11.04 5.16
C ARG A 42 -6.74 10.36 5.99
N LEU A 43 -7.06 9.23 6.64
CA LEU A 43 -6.11 8.44 7.43
C LEU A 43 -4.99 7.82 6.59
N LEU A 44 -5.23 7.57 5.29
CA LEU A 44 -4.24 7.01 4.38
C LEU A 44 -3.22 8.04 3.89
N LEU A 45 -3.55 9.33 3.93
CA LEU A 45 -2.75 10.42 3.35
C LEU A 45 -1.27 10.42 3.79
N PRO A 46 -0.92 10.27 5.09
CA PRO A 46 0.49 10.23 5.50
C PRO A 46 1.27 9.09 4.82
N ASN A 47 0.64 7.93 4.63
CA ASN A 47 1.26 6.79 3.96
C ASN A 47 1.47 7.06 2.46
N LEU A 48 0.48 7.67 1.79
CA LEU A 48 0.60 8.06 0.38
C LEU A 48 1.73 9.08 0.17
N GLN A 49 1.87 10.07 1.07
CA GLN A 49 2.98 11.02 1.02
C GLN A 49 4.34 10.34 1.23
N MET A 50 4.42 9.34 2.12
CA MET A 50 5.63 8.51 2.28
C MET A 50 5.98 7.75 1.00
N MET A 51 4.99 7.14 0.35
CA MET A 51 5.17 6.46 -0.93
C MET A 51 5.58 7.44 -2.05
N ALA A 52 5.03 8.65 -2.04
CA ALA A 52 5.42 9.71 -2.95
C ALA A 52 6.88 10.12 -2.76
N ARG A 53 7.34 10.29 -1.52
CA ARG A 53 8.76 10.56 -1.21
C ARG A 53 9.65 9.46 -1.77
N LEU A 54 9.31 8.20 -1.50
CA LEU A 54 10.06 7.03 -2.00
C LEU A 54 10.14 7.01 -3.53
N ARG A 55 9.00 7.16 -4.23
CA ARG A 55 8.93 7.10 -5.70
C ARG A 55 9.55 8.31 -6.40
N THR A 56 9.73 9.42 -5.68
CA THR A 56 10.36 10.65 -6.19
C THR A 56 11.81 10.84 -5.73
N GLY A 57 12.37 9.88 -4.99
CA GLY A 57 13.75 9.93 -4.51
C GLY A 57 14.01 10.97 -3.43
N GLN A 58 12.97 11.37 -2.68
CA GLN A 58 13.09 12.28 -1.54
C GLN A 58 13.46 11.50 -0.26
N PRO A 59 14.09 12.15 0.74
CA PRO A 59 14.39 11.52 2.02
C PRO A 59 13.12 11.00 2.71
N LEU A 60 13.22 9.80 3.28
CA LEU A 60 12.20 9.25 4.17
C LEU A 60 12.33 9.89 5.54
N VAL A 61 11.19 10.23 6.12
CA VAL A 61 11.07 10.89 7.43
C VAL A 61 10.18 10.05 8.35
N ALA A 62 10.01 10.47 9.60
CA ALA A 62 8.96 9.89 10.43
C ALA A 62 7.60 10.09 9.76
N LEU A 63 6.67 9.17 9.98
CA LEU A 63 5.31 9.34 9.47
C LEU A 63 4.67 10.53 10.20
N ASP A 64 4.15 11.48 9.42
CA ASP A 64 3.49 12.66 9.97
C ASP A 64 2.14 12.30 10.59
N LEU A 65 1.65 13.17 11.49
CA LEU A 65 0.26 13.14 11.91
C LEU A 65 -0.65 13.44 10.72
N VAL A 66 -1.90 13.03 10.81
CA VAL A 66 -2.88 13.21 9.72
C VAL A 66 -3.04 14.70 9.40
N GLU A 67 -3.16 15.52 10.43
CA GLU A 67 -3.36 16.97 10.32
C GLU A 67 -2.13 17.66 9.71
N ASP A 68 -0.92 17.20 10.07
CA ASP A 68 0.34 17.70 9.53
C ASP A 68 0.51 17.31 8.06
N ALA A 69 0.08 16.10 7.68
CA ALA A 69 0.07 15.66 6.29
C ALA A 69 -0.92 16.45 5.43
N GLU A 70 -2.10 16.79 5.95
CA GLU A 70 -3.09 17.63 5.24
C GLU A 70 -2.58 19.06 5.01
N ALA A 71 -1.80 19.61 5.94
CA ALA A 71 -1.23 20.96 5.82
C ALA A 71 -0.01 21.04 4.88
N GLN A 72 0.57 19.90 4.48
CA GLN A 72 1.78 19.89 3.66
C GLN A 72 1.50 20.26 2.20
N THR A 73 2.37 21.11 1.64
CA THR A 73 2.42 21.33 0.20
C THR A 73 3.35 20.30 -0.44
N VAL A 74 2.79 19.44 -1.29
CA VAL A 74 3.55 18.45 -2.05
C VAL A 74 3.86 18.95 -3.47
N SER A 75 4.99 18.51 -4.03
CA SER A 75 5.32 18.85 -5.42
C SER A 75 4.32 18.22 -6.41
N PRO A 76 4.13 18.77 -7.62
CA PRO A 76 3.22 18.18 -8.61
C PRO A 76 3.54 16.72 -8.95
N ARG A 77 4.84 16.35 -8.95
CA ARG A 77 5.28 14.97 -9.17
C ARG A 77 4.87 14.04 -8.03
N ALA A 78 4.91 14.53 -6.79
CA ALA A 78 4.47 13.78 -5.62
C ALA A 78 2.94 13.66 -5.60
N GLN A 79 2.21 14.72 -5.95
CA GLN A 79 0.76 14.71 -6.07
C GLN A 79 0.28 13.64 -7.06
N ALA A 80 0.91 13.55 -8.23
CA ALA A 80 0.60 12.51 -9.23
C ALA A 80 0.86 11.07 -8.73
N VAL A 81 1.66 10.88 -7.67
CA VAL A 81 1.83 9.57 -7.02
C VAL A 81 0.74 9.30 -5.99
N ILE A 82 0.26 10.34 -5.30
CA ILE A 82 -0.80 10.25 -4.30
C ILE A 82 -2.16 9.98 -4.97
N ASP A 83 -2.40 10.57 -6.14
CA ASP A 83 -3.67 10.45 -6.88
C ASP A 83 -3.79 9.15 -7.72
N ALA A 84 -2.70 8.38 -7.85
CA ALA A 84 -2.58 7.20 -8.71
C ALA A 84 -3.04 5.92 -8.01
#